data_AF-A0A6G0IFN3-F1
#
_entry.id   AF-A0A6G0IFN3-F1
#
_cell.length_a   1.000
_cell.length_b   1.000
_cell.length_c   1.000
_cell.angle_alpha   90.00
_cell.angle_beta   90.00
_cell.angle_gamma   90.00
#
_symmetry.space_group_name_H-M   'P 1'
#
loop_
_entity.id
_entity.type
_entity.pdbx_description
1 polymer ?
#
loop_
_entity_poly.entity_id
_entity_poly.type
_entity_poly.pdbx_seq_one_letter_code
_entity_poly.pdbx_strand_id
1 'polypeptide(L)'
;MVIAVYEAEKSLQLDNANSFQHDNPVATESTSFSESPSSGQTYPDFPGFDSSSAKVWIYPTNYPIRGYQMKISEAALFQNTLVCLPTGLGKTFIASVVMYNFYRWYPAGKIVFMAPTKPLVAQQIEACYKVMGIPQAHMAELTGSTAAKQRQEVWKTKRVFFLTPQVMVNDLSRETCPAKQIKCVVIDEAHKALGNHAYCQVIKQLSSQTLQFRILALSATPGGDAKSVQSVISNLLISHIELRSDESPDIQAHSHQRSVDKVVVPLGEALTAHQARYLQHASYWVSYLEMD
;
A
#
# COMPACT_ATOMS: atom_id res chain seq x y z
N MET A 1 19.70 1.44 14.32
CA MET A 1 18.34 1.86 13.97
C MET A 1 17.66 2.29 15.26
N VAL A 2 17.15 3.52 15.34
CA VAL A 2 16.34 3.97 16.48
C VAL A 2 14.88 3.73 16.10
N ILE A 3 14.15 3.04 16.96
CA ILE A 3 12.77 2.64 16.72
C ILE A 3 11.88 3.08 17.88
N ALA A 4 10.66 3.47 17.56
CA ALA A 4 9.57 3.55 18.53
C ALA A 4 8.78 2.24 18.51
N VAL A 5 8.37 1.81 19.69
CA VAL A 5 7.62 0.58 19.93
C VAL A 5 6.25 0.99 20.45
N TYR A 6 5.21 0.65 19.70
CA TYR A 6 3.83 1.00 20.03
C TYR A 6 3.04 -0.26 20.36
N GLU A 7 2.22 -0.22 21.40
CA GLU A 7 1.30 -1.32 21.76
C GLU A 7 0.20 -1.46 20.70
N ALA A 8 -0.02 -2.69 20.21
CA ALA A 8 -1.04 -2.96 19.21
C ALA A 8 -2.48 -2.79 19.76
N GLU A 9 -2.70 -3.04 21.05
CA GLU A 9 -4.03 -3.06 21.68
C GLU A 9 -4.58 -1.66 22.03
N LYS A 10 -3.76 -0.74 22.54
CA LYS A 10 -4.20 0.65 22.87
C LYS A 10 -4.55 1.46 21.63
N SER A 11 -3.94 1.14 20.51
CA SER A 11 -4.12 1.77 19.21
C SER A 11 -5.56 1.63 18.68
N LEU A 12 -6.26 0.55 19.06
CA LEU A 12 -7.67 0.29 18.69
C LEU A 12 -8.70 1.03 19.56
N GLN A 13 -8.31 1.46 20.77
CA GLN A 13 -9.26 2.06 21.73
C GLN A 13 -9.49 3.56 21.51
N LEU A 14 -8.62 4.23 20.75
CA LEU A 14 -8.70 5.68 20.52
C LEU A 14 -9.83 6.10 19.56
N ASP A 15 -10.38 5.17 18.77
CA ASP A 15 -11.47 5.47 17.81
C ASP A 15 -12.89 5.23 18.36
N ASN A 16 -13.04 4.60 19.53
CA ASN A 16 -14.36 4.27 20.10
C ASN A 16 -14.86 5.23 21.20
N ALA A 17 -14.08 6.25 21.56
CA ALA A 17 -14.43 7.21 22.60
C ALA A 17 -14.54 8.62 22.03
N ASN A 18 -15.47 8.86 21.10
CA ASN A 18 -16.11 10.17 20.87
C ASN A 18 -17.19 10.09 19.78
N SER A 19 -18.34 9.48 20.09
CA SER A 19 -19.62 9.92 19.53
C SER A 19 -20.77 9.46 20.43
N PHE A 20 -21.68 10.40 20.72
CA PHE A 20 -22.94 10.28 21.48
C PHE A 20 -22.86 10.35 23.02
N GLN A 21 -22.98 11.57 23.54
CA GLN A 21 -23.52 11.83 24.88
C GLN A 21 -24.50 13.03 24.88
N HIS A 22 -25.77 12.73 25.16
CA HIS A 22 -26.79 13.50 25.90
C HIS A 22 -28.05 12.61 25.90
N ASP A 23 -28.80 12.32 26.97
CA ASP A 23 -28.78 12.74 28.37
C ASP A 23 -29.73 11.83 29.20
N ASN A 24 -29.27 11.38 30.38
CA ASN A 24 -30.00 11.25 31.69
C ASN A 24 -31.15 10.19 31.94
N PRO A 25 -31.51 9.85 33.20
CA PRO A 25 -30.76 8.92 34.09
C PRO A 25 -31.65 7.95 34.95
N VAL A 26 -30.98 7.17 35.82
CA VAL A 26 -31.43 6.51 37.08
C VAL A 26 -32.07 5.11 37.03
N ALA A 27 -31.33 4.11 37.55
CA ALA A 27 -31.74 3.29 38.70
C ALA A 27 -30.56 2.46 39.26
N THR A 28 -30.36 2.59 40.56
CA THR A 28 -29.50 1.82 41.46
C THR A 28 -29.89 0.35 41.55
N GLU A 29 -28.91 -0.56 41.52
CA GLU A 29 -28.89 -1.72 42.41
C GLU A 29 -27.48 -2.34 42.52
N SER A 30 -27.16 -2.71 43.75
CA SER A 30 -25.88 -3.19 44.27
C SER A 30 -25.71 -4.70 44.07
N THR A 31 -24.51 -5.18 43.73
CA THR A 31 -24.01 -6.49 44.20
C THR A 31 -22.51 -6.71 43.97
N SER A 32 -21.82 -7.03 45.06
CA SER A 32 -20.62 -7.88 45.24
C SER A 32 -19.35 -7.68 44.40
N PHE A 33 -18.26 -7.38 45.12
CA PHE A 33 -16.86 -7.65 44.77
C PHE A 33 -16.61 -9.15 44.53
N SER A 34 -15.99 -9.49 43.39
CA SER A 34 -14.92 -10.52 43.34
C SER A 34 -14.24 -10.59 41.96
N GLU A 35 -12.91 -10.61 42.02
CA GLU A 35 -11.94 -11.18 41.06
C GLU A 35 -11.68 -10.46 39.73
N SER A 36 -10.46 -9.91 39.67
CA SER A 36 -9.76 -9.47 38.48
C SER A 36 -9.58 -10.60 37.46
N PRO A 37 -9.98 -10.44 36.18
CA PRO A 37 -9.59 -11.36 35.14
C PRO A 37 -8.25 -10.92 34.55
N SER A 38 -7.19 -11.64 34.89
CA SER A 38 -6.01 -11.79 34.04
C SER A 38 -6.41 -12.57 32.79
N SER A 39 -7.02 -11.92 31.80
CA SER A 39 -7.37 -12.55 30.53
C SER A 39 -6.32 -12.20 29.48
N GLY A 40 -5.29 -13.04 29.40
CA GLY A 40 -4.50 -13.16 28.18
C GLY A 40 -5.44 -13.60 27.06
N GLN A 41 -5.87 -12.66 26.22
CA GLN A 41 -6.60 -12.98 25.00
C GLN A 41 -5.67 -13.80 24.09
N THR A 42 -5.92 -15.10 24.01
CA THR A 42 -5.35 -15.95 22.97
C THR A 42 -5.98 -15.55 21.65
N TYR A 43 -5.26 -14.75 20.86
CA TYR A 43 -5.58 -14.55 19.45
C TYR A 43 -5.71 -15.92 18.76
N PRO A 44 -6.69 -16.12 17.87
CA PRO A 44 -6.80 -17.38 17.13
C PRO A 44 -5.45 -17.69 16.47
N ASP A 45 -4.97 -18.93 16.61
CA ASP A 45 -3.65 -19.36 16.12
C ASP A 45 -3.55 -19.13 14.59
N PHE A 46 -3.04 -17.97 14.20
CA PHE A 46 -2.73 -17.65 12.81
C PHE A 46 -1.47 -18.43 12.43
N PRO A 47 -1.49 -19.29 11.40
CA PRO A 47 -0.34 -20.11 11.06
C PRO A 47 0.93 -19.28 10.77
N GLY A 48 1.97 -19.53 11.56
CA GLY A 48 3.27 -18.86 11.45
C GLY A 48 3.30 -17.43 12.01
N PHE A 49 2.27 -17.01 12.75
CA PHE A 49 2.25 -15.75 13.49
C PHE A 49 2.98 -15.88 14.82
N ASP A 50 3.86 -14.93 15.10
CA ASP A 50 4.55 -14.83 16.38
C ASP A 50 3.83 -13.82 17.28
N SER A 51 3.00 -14.33 18.17
CA SER A 51 2.22 -13.53 19.12
C SER A 51 3.11 -12.65 20.02
N SER A 52 4.37 -13.03 20.27
CA SER A 52 5.27 -12.24 21.12
C SER A 52 5.73 -10.97 20.40
N SER A 53 6.08 -11.06 19.11
CA SER A 53 6.42 -9.90 18.31
C SER A 53 5.19 -9.05 17.97
N ALA A 54 4.02 -9.66 17.83
CA ALA A 54 2.80 -8.95 17.44
C ALA A 54 2.18 -8.03 18.50
N LYS A 55 2.57 -8.16 19.77
CA LYS A 55 2.13 -7.22 20.84
C LYS A 55 2.47 -5.77 20.53
N VAL A 56 3.49 -5.57 19.71
CA VAL A 56 3.99 -4.25 19.36
C VAL A 56 4.26 -4.12 17.87
N TRP A 57 4.05 -2.91 17.36
CA TRP A 57 4.50 -2.51 16.04
C TRP A 57 5.66 -1.51 16.16
N ILE A 58 6.53 -1.54 15.15
CA ILE A 58 7.77 -0.79 15.09
C ILE A 58 7.64 0.30 14.05
N TYR A 59 7.95 1.53 14.45
CA TYR A 59 8.03 2.69 13.57
C TYR A 59 9.43 3.32 13.67
N PRO A 60 10.04 3.74 12.56
CA PRO A 60 11.40 4.29 12.56
C PRO A 60 11.38 5.73 13.08
N THR A 61 12.30 6.06 13.99
CA THR A 61 12.44 7.42 14.56
C THR A 61 13.74 8.12 14.13
N ASN A 62 14.50 7.50 13.24
CA ASN A 62 15.67 8.10 12.59
C ASN A 62 15.32 9.12 11.50
N TYR A 63 14.02 9.33 11.23
CA TYR A 63 13.51 10.35 10.31
C TYR A 63 12.56 11.29 11.07
N PRO A 64 12.37 12.54 10.60
CA PRO A 64 11.34 13.43 11.16
C PRO A 64 9.97 12.76 11.13
N ILE A 65 9.35 12.60 12.30
CA ILE A 65 8.07 11.94 12.42
C ILE A 65 6.98 12.85 11.85
N ARG A 66 6.30 12.38 10.81
CA ARG A 66 5.13 13.05 10.24
C ARG A 66 3.88 12.33 10.73
N GLY A 67 3.02 13.04 11.47
CA GLY A 67 1.86 12.43 12.13
C GLY A 67 0.93 11.67 11.17
N TYR A 68 0.73 12.19 9.96
CA TYR A 68 -0.07 11.51 8.94
C TYR A 68 0.54 10.15 8.52
N GLN A 69 1.86 10.05 8.39
CA GLN A 69 2.52 8.79 8.01
C GLN A 69 2.37 7.75 9.12
N MET A 70 2.49 8.15 10.38
CA MET A 70 2.28 7.26 11.53
C MET A 70 0.86 6.69 11.53
N LYS A 71 -0.17 7.56 11.45
CA LYS A 71 -1.59 7.16 11.46
C LYS A 71 -1.93 6.25 10.28
N ILE A 72 -1.46 6.59 9.08
CA ILE A 72 -1.69 5.78 7.89
C ILE A 72 -1.00 4.42 8.01
N SER A 73 0.24 4.38 8.51
CA SER A 73 0.95 3.12 8.76
C SER A 73 0.20 2.24 9.76
N GLU A 74 -0.28 2.82 10.86
CA GLU A 74 -1.08 2.13 11.87
C GLU A 74 -2.36 1.54 11.28
N ALA A 75 -3.18 2.33 10.60
CA ALA A 75 -4.39 1.86 9.93
C ALA A 75 -4.09 0.71 8.95
N ALA A 76 -3.01 0.82 8.17
CA ALA A 76 -2.57 -0.18 7.22
C ALA A 76 -2.06 -1.50 7.84
N LEU A 77 -1.70 -1.52 9.12
CA LEU A 77 -1.36 -2.77 9.81
C LEU A 77 -2.62 -3.61 10.09
N PHE A 78 -3.74 -2.93 10.38
CA PHE A 78 -4.99 -3.58 10.84
C PHE A 78 -6.05 -3.71 9.75
N GLN A 79 -5.97 -2.93 8.67
CA GLN A 79 -6.96 -2.90 7.59
C GLN A 79 -6.32 -2.94 6.20
N ASN A 80 -7.01 -3.56 5.24
CA ASN A 80 -6.58 -3.49 3.85
C ASN A 80 -6.80 -2.05 3.36
N THR A 81 -5.70 -1.34 3.15
CA THR A 81 -5.74 0.13 3.07
C THR A 81 -5.28 0.62 1.71
N LEU A 82 -6.09 1.49 1.10
CA LEU A 82 -5.71 2.28 -0.06
C LEU A 82 -5.20 3.65 0.40
N VAL A 83 -3.92 3.90 0.18
CA VAL A 83 -3.23 5.14 0.51
C VAL A 83 -3.05 5.97 -0.75
N CYS A 84 -3.77 7.09 -0.79
CA CYS A 84 -3.72 8.08 -1.86
C CYS A 84 -3.02 9.34 -1.36
N LEU A 85 -1.73 9.45 -1.68
CA LEU A 85 -0.89 10.59 -1.30
C LEU A 85 -0.16 11.11 -2.53
N PRO A 86 -0.02 12.44 -2.71
CA PRO A 86 0.87 13.02 -3.70
C PRO A 86 2.30 12.44 -3.67
N THR A 87 3.00 12.52 -4.80
CA THR A 87 4.37 12.02 -4.93
C THR A 87 5.31 12.84 -4.04
N GLY A 88 6.26 12.17 -3.38
CA GLY A 88 7.18 12.81 -2.43
C GLY A 88 6.68 12.87 -0.98
N LEU A 89 5.42 12.52 -0.70
CA LEU A 89 4.86 12.53 0.67
C LEU A 89 5.09 11.23 1.46
N GLY A 90 5.88 10.29 0.93
CA GLY A 90 6.37 9.13 1.69
C GLY A 90 5.52 7.86 1.61
N LYS A 91 4.86 7.59 0.47
CA LYS A 91 4.19 6.29 0.23
C LYS A 91 5.12 5.09 0.47
N THR A 92 6.34 5.14 -0.07
CA THR A 92 7.38 4.11 0.16
C THR A 92 7.78 3.98 1.62
N PHE A 93 7.81 5.09 2.37
CA PHE A 93 8.11 5.06 3.80
C PHE A 93 7.03 4.26 4.55
N ILE A 94 5.75 4.58 4.31
CA ILE A 94 4.60 3.86 4.87
C ILE A 94 4.68 2.37 4.53
N ALA A 95 4.97 2.04 3.27
CA ALA A 95 5.14 0.66 2.83
C ALA A 95 6.26 -0.07 3.56
N SER A 96 7.41 0.59 3.75
CA SER A 96 8.55 0.03 4.47
C SER A 96 8.17 -0.33 5.91
N VAL A 97 7.44 0.55 6.60
CA VAL A 97 6.95 0.33 7.97
C VAL A 97 6.02 -0.89 8.02
N VAL A 98 5.01 -0.95 7.14
CA VAL A 98 4.04 -2.04 7.12
C VAL A 98 4.72 -3.37 6.80
N MET A 99 5.56 -3.40 5.75
CA MET A 99 6.31 -4.59 5.36
C MET A 99 7.22 -5.11 6.48
N TYR A 100 7.92 -4.21 7.18
CA TYR A 100 8.82 -4.59 8.27
C TYR A 100 8.08 -5.26 9.43
N ASN A 101 6.92 -4.72 9.81
CA ASN A 101 6.12 -5.30 10.88
C ASN A 101 5.60 -6.69 10.52
N PHE A 102 5.03 -6.87 9.31
CA PHE A 102 4.62 -8.21 8.87
C PHE A 102 5.79 -9.18 8.70
N TYR A 103 6.96 -8.69 8.26
CA TYR A 103 8.18 -9.49 8.23
C TYR A 103 8.58 -9.97 9.63
N ARG A 104 8.36 -9.16 10.68
CA ARG A 104 8.69 -9.54 12.06
C ARG A 104 7.64 -10.47 12.67
N TRP A 105 6.37 -10.14 12.48
CA TRP A 105 5.22 -10.89 13.00
C TRP A 105 5.03 -12.26 12.37
N TYR A 106 5.56 -12.47 11.16
CA TYR A 106 5.51 -13.75 10.47
C TYR A 106 6.90 -14.23 10.06
N PRO A 107 7.70 -14.81 10.98
CA PRO A 107 9.08 -15.25 10.72
C PRO A 107 9.25 -16.24 9.55
N ALA A 108 8.23 -17.04 9.24
CA ALA A 108 8.20 -17.93 8.07
C ALA A 108 7.38 -17.36 6.89
N GLY A 109 6.68 -16.24 7.11
CA GLY A 109 5.85 -15.58 6.11
C GLY A 109 6.66 -14.85 5.05
N LYS A 110 5.97 -14.54 3.95
CA LYS A 110 6.51 -13.87 2.77
C LYS A 110 5.79 -12.55 2.54
N ILE A 111 6.58 -11.55 2.18
CA ILE A 111 6.15 -10.17 1.96
C ILE A 111 6.42 -9.83 0.50
N VAL A 112 5.44 -9.27 -0.20
CA VAL A 112 5.56 -8.93 -1.62
C VAL A 112 5.32 -7.44 -1.80
N PHE A 113 6.21 -6.80 -2.55
CA PHE A 113 6.03 -5.47 -3.09
C PHE A 113 5.93 -5.59 -4.62
N MET A 114 4.80 -5.17 -5.18
CA MET A 114 4.60 -5.14 -6.62
C MET A 114 4.67 -3.72 -7.15
N ALA A 115 5.51 -3.51 -8.17
CA ALA A 115 5.61 -2.25 -8.90
C ALA A 115 5.46 -2.49 -10.41
N PRO A 116 5.00 -1.49 -11.19
CA PRO A 116 4.67 -1.71 -12.59
C PRO A 116 5.90 -1.89 -13.49
N THR A 117 7.07 -1.37 -13.11
CA THR A 117 8.28 -1.39 -13.95
C THR A 117 9.51 -1.88 -13.18
N LYS A 118 10.48 -2.48 -13.90
CA LYS A 118 11.73 -2.99 -13.31
C LYS A 118 12.55 -1.92 -12.57
N PRO A 119 12.72 -0.68 -13.10
CA PRO A 119 13.43 0.35 -12.38
C PRO A 119 12.77 0.74 -11.05
N LEU A 120 11.44 0.78 -11.00
CA LEU A 120 10.72 1.05 -9.77
C LEU A 120 10.96 -0.06 -8.75
N VAL A 121 10.92 -1.33 -9.16
CA VAL A 121 11.23 -2.49 -8.30
C VAL A 121 12.60 -2.32 -7.62
N ALA A 122 13.66 -2.06 -8.39
CA ALA A 122 15.01 -1.90 -7.86
C ALA A 122 15.13 -0.74 -6.86
N GLN A 123 14.48 0.39 -7.14
CA GLN A 123 14.47 1.55 -6.24
C GLN A 123 13.83 1.25 -4.88
N GLN A 124 12.75 0.44 -4.85
CA GLN A 124 12.05 0.14 -3.61
C GLN A 124 12.87 -0.78 -2.68
N ILE A 125 13.74 -1.64 -3.22
CA ILE A 125 14.62 -2.51 -2.41
C ILE A 125 15.54 -1.67 -1.53
N GLU A 126 16.22 -0.69 -2.14
CA GLU A 126 17.13 0.20 -1.43
C GLU A 126 16.38 1.09 -0.44
N ALA A 127 15.20 1.61 -0.83
CA ALA A 127 14.38 2.44 0.04
C ALA A 127 13.92 1.69 1.30
N CYS A 128 13.39 0.47 1.16
CA CYS A 128 12.96 -0.35 2.30
C CYS A 128 14.14 -0.70 3.24
N TYR A 129 15.32 -0.98 2.68
CA TYR A 129 16.53 -1.20 3.49
C TYR A 129 16.92 0.05 4.27
N LYS A 130 16.94 1.23 3.63
CA LYS A 130 17.30 2.49 4.29
C LYS A 130 16.33 2.88 5.40
N VAL A 131 15.02 2.69 5.18
CA VAL A 131 14.00 3.13 6.14
C VAL A 131 13.93 2.21 7.37
N MET A 132 13.82 0.89 7.17
CA MET A 132 13.56 -0.06 8.26
C MET A 132 14.66 -1.11 8.49
N GLY A 133 15.72 -1.13 7.68
CA GLY A 133 16.82 -2.09 7.86
C GLY A 133 16.43 -3.55 7.69
N ILE A 134 15.40 -3.87 6.88
CA ILE A 134 15.12 -5.27 6.51
C ILE A 134 16.38 -5.83 5.83
N PRO A 135 16.98 -6.94 6.30
CA PRO A 135 18.24 -7.43 5.73
C PRO A 135 18.14 -7.73 4.23
N GLN A 136 19.02 -7.15 3.42
CA GLN A 136 19.07 -7.39 1.97
C GLN A 136 19.26 -8.88 1.64
N ALA A 137 19.93 -9.65 2.51
CA ALA A 137 20.06 -11.09 2.37
C ALA A 137 18.71 -11.83 2.35
N HIS A 138 17.64 -11.25 2.92
CA HIS A 138 16.28 -11.81 2.89
C HIS A 138 15.43 -11.27 1.74
N MET A 139 15.95 -10.27 1.01
CA MET A 139 15.27 -9.65 -0.12
C MET A 139 15.63 -10.36 -1.44
N ALA A 140 14.70 -10.29 -2.39
CA ALA A 140 14.94 -10.65 -3.78
C ALA A 140 14.23 -9.70 -4.74
N GLU A 141 14.90 -9.42 -5.84
CA GLU A 141 14.33 -8.82 -7.03
C GLU A 141 13.94 -9.93 -8.01
N LEU A 142 12.68 -9.96 -8.47
CA LEU A 142 12.25 -10.87 -9.54
C LEU A 142 11.70 -10.07 -10.73
N THR A 143 12.57 -9.76 -11.68
CA THR A 143 12.24 -8.96 -12.87
C THR A 143 12.25 -9.77 -14.16
N GLY A 144 11.56 -10.92 -14.18
CA GLY A 144 11.23 -11.70 -15.37
C GLY A 144 12.40 -12.30 -16.18
N SER A 145 13.64 -11.87 -15.93
CA SER A 145 14.89 -12.37 -16.52
C SER A 145 15.37 -13.66 -15.86
N THR A 146 15.04 -13.86 -14.58
CA THR A 146 15.37 -15.08 -13.82
C THR A 146 14.50 -16.24 -14.29
N ALA A 147 15.09 -17.38 -14.63
CA ALA A 147 14.35 -18.57 -15.07
C ALA A 147 13.41 -19.11 -13.96
N ALA A 148 12.28 -19.70 -14.33
CA ALA A 148 11.26 -20.16 -13.37
C ALA A 148 11.80 -21.12 -12.30
N LYS A 149 12.67 -22.07 -12.68
CA LYS A 149 13.32 -23.01 -11.76
C LYS A 149 14.19 -22.30 -10.71
N GLN A 150 14.92 -21.26 -11.13
CA GLN A 150 15.72 -20.44 -10.21
C GLN A 150 14.83 -19.63 -9.27
N ARG A 151 13.69 -19.11 -9.77
CA ARG A 151 12.72 -18.39 -8.94
C ARG A 151 12.13 -19.27 -7.85
N GLN A 152 11.93 -20.57 -8.09
CA GLN A 152 11.47 -21.50 -7.05
C GLN A 152 12.43 -21.55 -5.85
N GLU A 153 13.73 -21.57 -6.10
CA GLU A 153 14.75 -21.55 -5.04
C GLU A 153 14.80 -20.20 -4.33
N VAL A 154 14.62 -19.11 -5.08
CA VAL A 154 14.51 -17.77 -4.50
C VAL A 154 13.29 -17.67 -3.57
N TRP A 155 12.13 -18.20 -3.99
CA TRP A 155 10.94 -18.27 -3.14
C TRP A 155 11.15 -19.06 -1.85
N LYS A 156 11.95 -20.14 -1.88
CA LYS A 156 12.28 -20.94 -0.69
C LYS A 156 13.21 -20.19 0.27
N THR A 157 14.26 -19.58 -0.25
CA THR A 157 15.36 -19.00 0.55
C THR A 157 15.12 -17.56 0.99
N LYS A 158 14.23 -16.83 0.32
CA LYS A 158 13.95 -15.41 0.58
C LYS A 158 12.59 -15.20 1.22
N ARG A 159 12.42 -14.00 1.78
CA ARG A 159 11.25 -13.61 2.57
C ARG A 159 10.56 -12.35 2.07
N VAL A 160 11.32 -11.43 1.47
CA VAL A 160 10.77 -10.16 0.96
C VAL A 160 11.05 -10.08 -0.53
N PHE A 161 10.02 -9.90 -1.34
CA PHE A 161 10.09 -9.99 -2.78
C PHE A 161 9.64 -8.68 -3.41
N PHE A 162 10.47 -8.16 -4.30
CA PHE A 162 10.16 -6.99 -5.11
C PHE A 162 10.07 -7.47 -6.55
N LEU A 163 8.92 -7.31 -7.18
CA LEU A 163 8.66 -7.91 -8.49
C LEU A 163 7.57 -7.17 -9.26
N THR A 164 7.45 -7.46 -10.55
CA THR A 164 6.34 -6.95 -11.35
C THR A 164 5.11 -7.85 -11.19
N PRO A 165 3.88 -7.30 -11.28
CA PRO A 165 2.68 -8.11 -11.09
C PRO A 165 2.58 -9.28 -12.08
N GLN A 166 3.12 -9.13 -13.29
CA GLN A 166 3.15 -10.22 -14.27
C GLN A 166 3.99 -11.41 -13.81
N VAL A 167 5.11 -11.17 -13.12
CA VAL A 167 5.93 -12.25 -12.54
C VAL A 167 5.15 -12.96 -11.44
N MET A 168 4.42 -12.22 -10.61
CA MET A 168 3.59 -12.79 -9.55
C MET A 168 2.48 -13.68 -10.10
N VAL A 169 1.75 -13.20 -11.11
CA VAL A 169 0.71 -14.00 -11.80
C VAL A 169 1.30 -15.32 -12.29
N ASN A 170 2.42 -15.24 -13.01
CA ASN A 170 3.07 -16.42 -13.58
C ASN A 170 3.55 -17.40 -12.50
N ASP A 171 4.08 -16.90 -11.39
CA ASP A 171 4.61 -17.74 -10.31
C ASP A 171 3.50 -18.36 -9.44
N LEU A 172 2.37 -17.67 -9.26
CA LEU A 172 1.18 -18.23 -8.62
C LEU A 172 0.54 -19.32 -9.49
N SER A 173 0.37 -19.06 -10.80
CA SER A 173 -0.24 -20.02 -11.73
C SER A 173 0.61 -21.27 -11.97
N ARG A 174 1.93 -21.19 -11.75
CA ARG A 174 2.86 -22.33 -11.83
C ARG A 174 3.12 -22.99 -10.47
N GLU A 175 2.48 -22.51 -9.41
CA GLU A 175 2.71 -22.96 -8.02
C GLU A 175 4.17 -22.83 -7.55
N THR A 176 4.94 -21.96 -8.20
CA THR A 176 6.31 -21.61 -7.81
C THR A 176 6.30 -20.74 -6.55
N CYS A 177 5.31 -19.84 -6.45
CA CYS A 177 5.09 -18.99 -5.28
C CYS A 177 4.20 -19.71 -4.26
N PRO A 178 4.63 -19.88 -2.99
CA PRO A 178 3.81 -20.49 -1.95
C PRO A 178 2.76 -19.50 -1.44
N ALA A 179 1.62 -19.39 -2.12
CA ALA A 179 0.58 -18.38 -1.86
C ALA A 179 0.13 -18.33 -0.39
N LYS A 180 -0.03 -19.49 0.26
CA LYS A 180 -0.46 -19.58 1.69
C LYS A 180 0.53 -18.94 2.67
N GLN A 181 1.79 -18.77 2.27
CA GLN A 181 2.83 -18.13 3.07
C GLN A 181 2.90 -16.62 2.85
N ILE A 182 2.16 -16.05 1.88
CA ILE A 182 2.11 -14.61 1.64
C ILE A 182 1.28 -13.97 2.76
N LYS A 183 1.86 -13.00 3.47
CA LYS A 183 1.23 -12.34 4.63
C LYS A 183 1.00 -10.85 4.43
N CYS A 184 1.74 -10.21 3.53
CA CYS A 184 1.54 -8.81 3.18
C CYS A 184 1.88 -8.60 1.70
N VAL A 185 1.03 -7.85 1.01
CA VAL A 185 1.15 -7.48 -0.39
C VAL A 185 1.01 -5.97 -0.51
N VAL A 186 2.09 -5.32 -0.93
CA VAL A 186 2.11 -3.90 -1.29
C VAL A 186 1.93 -3.77 -2.79
N ILE A 187 1.03 -2.90 -3.22
CA ILE A 187 0.73 -2.62 -4.62
C ILE A 187 1.04 -1.15 -4.90
N ASP A 188 2.06 -0.89 -5.70
CA ASP A 188 2.38 0.45 -6.17
C ASP A 188 1.61 0.80 -7.46
N GLU A 189 1.24 2.06 -7.63
CA GLU A 189 0.35 2.53 -8.69
C GLU A 189 -0.98 1.77 -8.74
N ALA A 190 -1.63 1.65 -7.58
CA ALA A 190 -2.84 0.86 -7.39
C ALA A 190 -4.03 1.31 -8.27
N HIS A 191 -4.04 2.55 -8.75
CA HIS A 191 -5.03 3.02 -9.74
C HIS A 191 -5.04 2.19 -11.04
N LYS A 192 -3.98 1.39 -11.32
CA LYS A 192 -3.92 0.45 -12.45
C LYS A 192 -4.69 -0.85 -12.22
N ALA A 193 -5.17 -1.12 -11.01
CA ALA A 193 -5.89 -2.34 -10.67
C ALA A 193 -7.35 -2.34 -11.19
N LEU A 194 -7.49 -2.22 -12.51
CA LEU A 194 -8.76 -2.17 -13.22
C LEU A 194 -8.88 -3.34 -14.21
N GLY A 195 -10.12 -3.73 -14.50
CA GLY A 195 -10.41 -4.79 -15.47
C GLY A 195 -9.62 -6.08 -15.22
N ASN A 196 -8.90 -6.55 -16.24
CA ASN A 196 -8.08 -7.75 -16.18
C ASN A 196 -6.59 -7.47 -15.92
N HIS A 197 -6.24 -6.34 -15.31
CA HIS A 197 -4.85 -6.01 -14.99
C HIS A 197 -4.22 -7.09 -14.08
N ALA A 198 -2.91 -7.30 -14.21
CA ALA A 198 -2.19 -8.34 -13.48
C ALA A 198 -2.33 -8.21 -11.95
N TYR A 199 -2.45 -6.99 -11.40
CA TYR A 199 -2.76 -6.78 -9.98
C TYR A 199 -4.05 -7.49 -9.54
N CYS A 200 -5.13 -7.33 -10.31
CA CYS A 200 -6.41 -7.96 -10.02
C CYS A 200 -6.30 -9.48 -10.08
N GLN A 201 -5.54 -10.01 -11.05
CA GLN A 201 -5.31 -11.45 -11.20
C GLN A 201 -4.54 -12.02 -10.00
N VAL A 202 -3.51 -11.32 -9.52
CA VAL A 202 -2.75 -11.73 -8.31
C VAL A 202 -3.67 -11.82 -7.10
N ILE A 203 -4.46 -10.77 -6.82
CA ILE A 203 -5.33 -10.77 -5.63
C ILE A 203 -6.40 -11.86 -5.73
N LYS A 204 -6.99 -12.07 -6.92
CA LYS A 204 -7.95 -13.17 -7.14
C LYS A 204 -7.32 -14.54 -6.91
N GLN A 205 -6.11 -14.79 -7.45
CA GLN A 205 -5.40 -16.06 -7.27
C GLN A 205 -4.92 -16.29 -5.83
N LEU A 206 -4.51 -15.24 -5.11
CA LEU A 206 -4.17 -15.35 -3.69
C LEU A 206 -5.42 -15.67 -2.86
N SER A 207 -6.50 -14.93 -3.10
CA SER A 207 -7.76 -15.04 -2.34
C SER A 207 -8.46 -16.39 -2.52
N SER A 208 -8.25 -17.07 -3.65
CA SER A 208 -8.74 -18.44 -3.85
C SER A 208 -7.99 -19.48 -3.01
N GLN A 209 -6.78 -19.17 -2.51
CA GLN A 209 -5.98 -20.08 -1.70
C GLN A 209 -5.94 -19.69 -0.22
N THR A 210 -6.00 -18.40 0.10
CA THR A 210 -6.01 -17.88 1.47
C THR A 210 -6.53 -16.44 1.51
N LEU A 211 -7.23 -16.06 2.57
CA LEU A 211 -7.60 -14.67 2.86
C LEU A 211 -6.74 -14.06 3.99
N GLN A 212 -5.76 -14.82 4.50
CA GLN A 212 -4.92 -14.41 5.63
C GLN A 212 -3.69 -13.61 5.18
N PHE A 213 -3.93 -12.49 4.50
CA PHE A 213 -2.88 -11.57 4.07
C PHE A 213 -3.37 -10.11 4.11
N ARG A 214 -2.43 -9.19 4.33
CA ARG A 214 -2.69 -7.74 4.33
C ARG A 214 -2.41 -7.13 2.96
N ILE A 215 -3.28 -6.21 2.53
CA ILE A 215 -3.07 -5.41 1.33
C ILE A 215 -2.78 -3.95 1.72
N LEU A 216 -1.70 -3.40 1.19
CA LEU A 216 -1.43 -1.97 1.18
C LEU A 216 -1.36 -1.51 -0.27
N ALA A 217 -2.37 -0.79 -0.71
CA ALA A 217 -2.43 -0.21 -2.05
C ALA A 217 -1.93 1.24 -1.99
N LEU A 218 -0.97 1.59 -2.82
CA LEU A 218 -0.37 2.92 -2.89
C LEU A 218 -0.71 3.57 -4.22
N SER A 219 -1.16 4.81 -4.20
CA SER A 219 -1.36 5.57 -5.44
C SER A 219 -1.14 7.07 -5.22
N ALA A 220 -0.71 7.77 -6.26
CA ALA A 220 -0.72 9.24 -6.25
C ALA A 220 -2.14 9.80 -6.42
N THR A 221 -3.01 9.06 -7.10
CA THR A 221 -4.40 9.43 -7.37
C THR A 221 -5.34 8.25 -7.13
N PRO A 222 -6.55 8.45 -6.62
CA PRO A 222 -7.47 7.34 -6.34
C PRO A 222 -8.04 6.69 -7.62
N GLY A 223 -8.11 7.42 -8.73
CA GLY A 223 -8.71 7.00 -10.00
C GLY A 223 -9.17 8.21 -10.81
N GLY A 224 -9.52 8.00 -12.09
CA GLY A 224 -10.02 9.07 -12.98
C GLY A 224 -11.50 9.41 -12.77
N ASP A 225 -12.28 8.44 -12.28
CA ASP A 225 -13.71 8.57 -12.03
C ASP A 225 -14.18 7.66 -10.89
N ALA A 226 -15.37 7.90 -10.34
CA ALA A 226 -15.90 7.13 -9.19
C ALA A 226 -16.03 5.62 -9.46
N LYS A 227 -16.35 5.20 -10.69
CA LYS A 227 -16.46 3.78 -11.04
C LYS A 227 -15.08 3.11 -11.04
N SER A 228 -14.06 3.82 -11.52
CA SER A 228 -12.67 3.35 -11.48
C SER A 228 -12.20 3.17 -10.04
N VAL A 229 -12.47 4.13 -9.15
CA VAL A 229 -12.12 4.05 -7.72
C VAL A 229 -12.82 2.85 -7.07
N GLN A 230 -14.13 2.69 -7.29
CA GLN A 230 -14.89 1.56 -6.76
C GLN A 230 -14.36 0.21 -7.27
N SER A 231 -13.93 0.16 -8.53
CA SER A 231 -13.32 -1.04 -9.12
C SER A 231 -12.01 -1.39 -8.44
N VAL A 232 -11.15 -0.41 -8.15
CA VAL A 232 -9.90 -0.62 -7.41
C VAL A 232 -10.18 -1.14 -6.01
N ILE A 233 -11.14 -0.53 -5.28
CA ILE A 233 -11.54 -0.95 -3.93
C ILE A 233 -11.97 -2.42 -3.92
N SER A 234 -12.85 -2.80 -4.84
CA SER A 234 -13.35 -4.16 -4.96
C SER A 234 -12.27 -5.15 -5.38
N ASN A 235 -11.50 -4.83 -6.42
CA ASN A 235 -10.47 -5.72 -6.96
C ASN A 235 -9.33 -6.00 -5.98
N LEU A 236 -9.01 -5.03 -5.13
CA LEU A 236 -7.91 -5.10 -4.17
C LEU A 236 -8.39 -5.36 -2.73
N LEU A 237 -9.67 -5.71 -2.53
CA LEU A 237 -10.23 -6.04 -1.22
C LEU A 237 -9.96 -4.95 -0.16
N ILE A 238 -10.08 -3.69 -0.55
CA ILE A 238 -9.81 -2.53 0.31
C ILE A 238 -10.97 -2.33 1.26
N SER A 239 -10.66 -2.17 2.55
CA SER A 239 -11.62 -1.85 3.61
C SER A 239 -11.46 -0.44 4.18
N HIS A 240 -10.29 0.17 4.01
CA HIS A 240 -9.98 1.51 4.51
C HIS A 240 -9.31 2.37 3.45
N ILE A 241 -9.62 3.67 3.41
CA ILE A 241 -9.05 4.61 2.45
C ILE A 241 -8.43 5.79 3.20
N GLU A 242 -7.15 6.03 2.95
CA GLU A 242 -6.43 7.20 3.43
C GLU A 242 -6.12 8.12 2.26
N LEU A 243 -6.91 9.19 2.13
CA LEU A 243 -6.73 10.21 1.10
C LEU A 243 -6.12 11.46 1.75
N ARG A 244 -5.04 11.97 1.18
CA ARG A 244 -4.58 13.35 1.44
C ARG A 244 -4.28 14.04 0.12
N SER A 245 -4.54 15.33 0.09
CA SER A 245 -4.17 16.24 -0.99
C SER A 245 -3.12 17.24 -0.48
N ASP A 246 -2.55 18.05 -1.39
CA ASP A 246 -1.57 19.09 -1.00
C ASP A 246 -2.19 20.17 -0.11
N GLU A 247 -3.52 20.30 -0.12
CA GLU A 247 -4.30 21.22 0.71
C GLU A 247 -4.64 20.64 2.10
N SER A 248 -4.38 19.35 2.34
CA SER A 248 -4.71 18.73 3.63
C SER A 248 -3.90 19.38 4.77
N PRO A 249 -4.52 19.76 5.91
CA PRO A 249 -3.84 20.52 6.97
C PRO A 249 -2.58 19.85 7.53
N ASP A 250 -2.60 18.52 7.61
CA ASP A 250 -1.47 17.69 8.07
C ASP A 250 -0.37 17.49 7.01
N ILE A 251 -0.64 17.83 5.75
CA ILE A 251 0.33 17.82 4.64
C ILE A 251 0.94 19.21 4.42
N GLN A 252 0.19 20.30 4.60
CA GLN A 252 0.66 21.67 4.35
C GLN A 252 1.95 22.00 5.13
N ALA A 253 2.10 21.49 6.35
CA ALA A 253 3.31 21.65 7.16
C ALA A 253 4.56 20.96 6.57
N HIS A 254 4.39 20.09 5.58
CA HIS A 254 5.43 19.28 4.96
C HIS A 254 5.50 19.45 3.43
N SER A 255 4.60 20.24 2.85
CA SER A 255 4.63 20.57 1.42
C SER A 255 5.55 21.77 1.20
N HIS A 256 6.53 21.61 0.32
CA HIS A 256 7.34 22.75 -0.10
C HIS A 256 6.48 23.63 -1.01
N GLN A 257 6.28 24.91 -0.64
CA GLN A 257 5.63 25.88 -1.53
C GLN A 257 6.40 25.93 -2.85
N ARG A 258 5.76 25.43 -3.91
CA ARG A 258 6.27 25.54 -5.27
C ARG A 258 5.61 26.74 -5.93
N SER A 259 6.35 27.82 -6.15
CA SER A 259 5.89 28.90 -7.04
C SER A 259 6.00 28.40 -8.49
N VAL A 260 4.87 28.34 -9.18
CA VAL A 260 4.82 27.96 -10.59
C VAL A 260 4.64 29.23 -11.41
N ASP A 261 5.75 29.75 -11.92
CA ASP A 261 5.72 30.86 -12.88
C ASP A 261 5.45 30.31 -14.28
N LYS A 262 4.19 30.36 -14.69
CA LYS A 262 3.78 29.92 -16.03
C LYS A 262 4.18 30.98 -17.07
N VAL A 263 5.33 30.80 -17.69
CA VAL A 263 5.73 31.60 -18.86
C VAL A 263 5.10 31.00 -20.12
N VAL A 264 4.14 31.71 -20.70
CA VAL A 264 3.57 31.34 -22.00
C VAL A 264 4.50 31.89 -23.09
N VAL A 265 5.23 31.00 -23.76
CA VAL A 265 6.08 31.37 -24.90
C VAL A 265 5.22 31.36 -26.16
N PRO A 266 5.02 32.50 -26.84
CA PRO A 266 4.25 32.53 -28.08
C PRO A 266 4.97 31.73 -29.17
N LEU A 267 4.20 31.05 -30.01
CA LEU A 267 4.75 30.36 -31.17
C LEU A 267 5.28 31.39 -32.17
N GLY A 268 6.49 31.17 -32.67
CA GLY A 268 7.00 31.95 -33.82
C GLY A 268 6.19 31.68 -35.08
N GLU A 269 6.34 32.53 -36.11
CA GLU A 269 5.58 32.43 -37.36
C GLU A 269 5.69 31.06 -38.04
N ALA A 270 6.91 30.49 -38.09
CA ALA A 270 7.13 29.17 -38.68
C ALA A 270 6.37 28.05 -37.95
N LEU A 271 6.40 28.05 -36.61
CA LEU A 271 5.69 27.05 -35.81
C LEU A 271 4.18 27.24 -35.89
N THR A 272 3.72 28.48 -35.99
CA THR A 272 2.30 28.80 -36.21
C THR A 272 1.82 28.29 -37.56
N ALA A 273 2.62 28.45 -38.62
CA ALA A 273 2.30 27.92 -39.95
C ALA A 273 2.23 26.38 -39.95
N HIS A 274 3.16 25.70 -39.26
CA HIS A 274 3.13 24.25 -39.11
C HIS A 274 1.93 23.78 -38.28
N GLN A 275 1.61 24.47 -37.18
CA GLN A 275 0.46 24.17 -36.34
C GLN A 275 -0.85 24.32 -37.13
N ALA A 276 -1.01 25.40 -37.90
CA ALA A 276 -2.19 25.63 -38.72
C ALA A 276 -2.38 24.51 -39.77
N ARG A 277 -1.30 24.11 -40.45
CA ARG A 277 -1.34 23.02 -41.44
C ARG A 277 -1.67 21.68 -40.77
N TYR A 278 -1.08 21.40 -39.61
CA TYR A 278 -1.39 20.20 -38.83
C TYR A 278 -2.85 20.14 -38.40
N LEU A 279 -3.37 21.25 -37.83
CA LEU A 279 -4.76 21.34 -37.42
C LEU A 279 -5.71 21.17 -38.61
N GLN A 280 -5.40 21.74 -39.77
CA GLN A 280 -6.20 21.58 -40.97
C GLN A 280 -6.30 20.11 -41.41
N HIS A 281 -5.17 19.38 -41.39
CA HIS A 281 -5.16 17.95 -41.69
C HIS A 281 -5.90 17.14 -40.61
N ALA A 282 -5.67 17.44 -39.33
CA ALA A 282 -6.33 16.75 -38.22
C ALA A 282 -7.85 16.93 -38.27
N SER A 283 -8.33 18.16 -38.48
CA SER A 283 -9.76 18.47 -38.58
C SER A 283 -10.43 17.76 -39.76
N TYR A 284 -9.74 17.65 -40.90
CA TYR A 284 -10.24 16.89 -42.05
C TYR A 284 -10.47 15.41 -41.67
N TRP A 285 -9.48 14.78 -41.03
CA TRP A 285 -9.60 13.37 -40.62
C TRP A 285 -10.63 13.15 -39.50
N VAL A 286 -10.78 14.09 -38.56
CA VAL A 286 -11.83 14.03 -37.54
C VAL A 286 -13.21 14.12 -38.19
N SER A 287 -13.42 15.05 -39.12
CA SER A 287 -14.70 15.16 -39.84
C SER A 287 -15.00 13.93 -40.70
N TYR A 288 -13.97 13.27 -41.23
CA TYR A 288 -14.12 12.04 -42.00
C TYR A 288 -14.54 10.86 -41.10
N LEU A 289 -14.00 10.77 -39.88
CA LEU A 289 -14.35 9.74 -38.90
C LEU A 289 -15.73 9.93 -38.24
N GLU A 290 -16.28 11.15 -38.25
CA GLU A 290 -17.62 11.45 -37.75
C GLU A 290 -18.73 11.23 -38.80
N MET A 291 -18.37 10.97 -40.06
CA MET A 291 -19.29 10.69 -41.16
C MET A 291 -19.55 9.19 -41.40
N ASP A 292 -18.81 8.30 -40.74
CA ASP A 292 -19.00 6.84 -40.71
C ASP A 292 -19.62 6.38 -39.38
#